data_AF-A0A0R0DAX2-F1
#
_entry.id   AF-A0A0R0DAX2-F1
#
_cell.length_a   1.000
_cell.length_b   1.000
_cell.length_c   1.000
_cell.angle_alpha   90.00
_cell.angle_beta   90.00
_cell.angle_gamma   90.00
#
_symmetry.space_group_name_H-M   'P 1'
#
loop_
_entity.id
_entity.type
_entity.pdbx_description
1 polymer ?
#
loop_
_entity_poly.entity_id
_entity_poly.type
_entity_poly.pdbx_seq_one_letter_code
_entity_poly.pdbx_strand_id
1 'polypeptide(L)'
;MPSGAQLLAGDVRHLSPQYGHCMATATALDARRRCVDAELKLHDHALNAAYAAARSTMSSGDRKILRDLQRQWLGQRDSRCPQPGDAAGRLDAQQCRTHMTLLRARQLQGSGAAALIAEAKVPPVQAQPATYTADAAPDDRGRIILQPGLGMISPHLQVIFKVTDCSDSGNVSTCQVQTMEVTRGAYQVAVTSVQPRLTRAGDGAYGTDAVLLNVTDLNGDGVPDLQVWQDNSGVYNVPVYAFYLFDVEGNRYVRANTLEAAIGGRDIDHIDNGRFVLRAKVSPCEREDKVIQLRGTELRVLLERRYNTCNGDRPTESELLE
;
A
#
# COMPACT_ATOMS: atom_id res chain seq x y z
N MET A 1 6.20 8.46 -3.59
CA MET A 1 6.02 7.91 -2.23
C MET A 1 5.76 9.07 -1.30
N PRO A 2 4.68 9.04 -0.49
CA PRO A 2 4.51 10.01 0.57
C PRO A 2 5.74 9.99 1.48
N SER A 3 6.14 11.16 1.96
CA SER A 3 7.24 11.28 2.91
C SER A 3 6.88 10.58 4.23
N GLY A 4 7.88 10.14 4.99
CA GLY A 4 7.67 9.59 6.33
C GLY A 4 6.91 10.55 7.24
N ALA A 5 7.11 11.86 7.09
CA ALA A 5 6.34 12.88 7.80
C ALA A 5 4.85 12.88 7.41
N GLN A 6 4.54 12.75 6.12
CA GLN A 6 3.16 12.66 5.62
C GLN A 6 2.47 11.38 6.14
N LEU A 7 3.20 10.26 6.18
CA LEU A 7 2.69 9.00 6.72
C LEU A 7 2.35 9.13 8.22
N LEU A 8 3.25 9.69 9.03
CA LEU A 8 2.99 9.88 10.47
C LEU A 8 1.88 10.89 10.74
N ALA A 9 1.75 11.94 9.92
CA ALA A 9 0.67 12.91 10.07
C ALA A 9 -0.71 12.26 9.88
N GLY A 10 -0.82 11.28 8.97
CA GLY A 10 -2.04 10.48 8.78
C GLY A 10 -2.44 9.64 9.99
N ASP A 11 -1.50 9.32 10.87
CA ASP A 11 -1.70 8.48 12.06
C ASP A 11 -1.44 9.21 13.39
N VAL A 12 -1.52 10.54 13.40
CA VAL A 12 -1.17 11.36 14.57
C VAL A 12 -1.89 10.93 15.86
N ARG A 13 -3.13 10.42 15.75
CA ARG A 13 -3.94 9.88 16.86
C ARG A 13 -3.36 8.61 17.51
N HIS A 14 -2.34 8.02 16.92
CA HIS A 14 -1.72 6.76 17.32
C HIS A 14 -0.25 6.91 17.72
N LEU A 15 0.26 8.14 17.61
CA LEU A 15 1.56 8.52 18.14
C LEU A 15 1.42 8.89 19.60
N SER A 16 2.51 8.74 20.35
CA SER A 16 2.54 9.12 21.75
C SER A 16 2.34 10.64 21.93
N PRO A 17 1.67 11.08 23.01
CA PRO A 17 1.62 12.50 23.35
C PRO A 17 3.01 13.13 23.49
N GLN A 18 3.99 12.35 23.96
CA GLN A 18 5.38 12.76 24.08
C GLN A 18 6.01 13.06 22.73
N TYR A 19 5.70 12.29 21.68
CA TYR A 19 6.15 12.57 20.33
C TYR A 19 5.65 13.92 19.83
N GLY A 20 4.35 14.21 20.01
CA GLY A 20 3.76 15.49 19.62
C GLY A 20 4.45 16.68 20.30
N HIS A 21 4.67 16.58 21.61
CA HIS A 21 5.39 17.61 22.37
C HIS A 21 6.86 17.77 21.94
N CYS A 22 7.55 16.65 21.69
CA CYS A 22 8.94 16.66 21.24
C CYS A 22 9.07 17.32 19.86
N MET A 23 8.21 16.96 18.91
CA MET A 23 8.23 17.52 17.56
C MET A 23 7.90 19.02 17.53
N ALA A 24 7.04 19.50 18.44
CA ALA A 24 6.71 20.92 18.55
C ALA A 24 7.89 21.78 19.02
N THR A 25 8.79 21.22 19.84
CA THR A 25 9.95 21.93 20.42
C THR A 25 11.24 21.69 19.62
N ALA A 26 11.31 20.63 18.81
CA ALA A 26 12.48 20.27 18.04
C ALA A 26 12.67 21.15 16.78
N THR A 27 13.47 22.21 16.91
CA THR A 27 13.82 23.10 15.79
C THR A 27 14.99 22.57 14.96
N ALA A 28 15.99 21.95 15.60
CA ALA A 28 17.13 21.33 14.93
C ALA A 28 16.81 19.94 14.38
N LEU A 29 17.38 19.59 13.22
CA LEU A 29 17.16 18.31 12.56
C LEU A 29 17.52 17.11 13.44
N ASP A 30 18.63 17.16 14.18
CA ASP A 30 19.01 16.09 15.11
C ASP A 30 18.07 15.99 16.32
N ALA A 31 17.45 17.09 16.74
CA ALA A 31 16.41 17.04 17.78
C ALA A 31 15.17 16.31 17.27
N ARG A 32 14.74 16.58 16.03
CA ARG A 32 13.61 15.89 15.40
C ARG A 32 13.88 14.40 15.24
N ARG A 33 15.09 14.03 14.80
CA ARG A 33 15.51 12.62 14.70
C ARG A 33 15.45 11.90 16.05
N ARG A 34 15.85 12.56 17.15
CA ARG A 34 15.71 11.97 18.50
C ARG A 34 14.24 11.76 18.90
N CYS A 35 13.34 12.67 18.53
CA CYS A 35 11.91 12.47 18.77
C CYS A 35 11.38 11.23 18.04
N VAL A 36 11.74 11.09 16.76
CA VAL A 36 11.32 9.94 15.93
C VAL A 36 11.94 8.63 16.43
N ASP A 37 13.19 8.64 16.92
CA ASP A 37 13.85 7.47 17.52
C ASP A 37 13.13 6.97 18.77
N ALA A 38 12.73 7.91 19.64
CA ALA A 38 12.00 7.58 20.85
C ALA A 38 10.64 6.94 20.52
N GLU A 39 9.94 7.48 19.54
CA GLU A 39 8.66 6.94 19.08
C GLU A 39 8.82 5.58 18.40
N LEU A 40 9.84 5.41 17.56
CA LEU A 40 10.14 4.12 16.95
C LEU A 40 10.40 3.04 18.01
N LYS A 41 11.18 3.36 19.06
CA LYS A 41 11.47 2.42 20.15
C LYS A 41 10.20 1.98 20.88
N LEU A 42 9.25 2.90 21.10
CA LEU A 42 7.98 2.60 21.73
C LEU A 42 7.18 1.59 20.89
N HIS A 43 7.08 1.83 19.57
CA HIS A 43 6.36 0.93 18.68
C HIS A 43 7.08 -0.39 18.43
N ASP A 44 8.41 -0.40 18.40
CA ASP A 44 9.21 -1.63 18.27
C ASP A 44 9.04 -2.54 19.50
N HIS A 45 9.05 -1.95 20.70
CA HIS A 45 8.73 -2.68 21.93
C HIS A 45 7.31 -3.26 21.88
N ALA A 46 6.31 -2.45 21.47
CA ALA A 46 4.94 -2.92 21.33
C ALA A 46 4.80 -4.04 20.30
N LEU A 47 5.53 -3.95 19.18
CA LEU A 47 5.57 -4.98 18.14
C LEU A 47 6.15 -6.30 18.67
N ASN A 48 7.30 -6.24 19.33
CA ASN A 48 7.97 -7.42 19.85
C ASN A 48 7.12 -8.11 20.94
N ALA A 49 6.49 -7.33 21.81
CA ALA A 49 5.56 -7.85 22.81
C ALA A 49 4.35 -8.54 22.17
N ALA A 50 3.73 -7.92 21.17
CA ALA A 50 2.58 -8.50 20.45
C ALA A 50 2.97 -9.78 19.70
N TYR A 51 4.13 -9.79 19.03
CA TYR A 51 4.66 -10.97 18.35
C TYR A 51 4.94 -12.13 19.31
N ALA A 52 5.56 -11.86 20.47
CA ALA A 52 5.83 -12.87 21.48
C ALA A 52 4.53 -13.45 22.07
N ALA A 53 3.59 -12.58 22.41
CA ALA A 53 2.28 -12.98 22.92
C ALA A 53 1.53 -13.87 21.91
N ALA A 54 1.44 -13.44 20.65
CA ALA A 54 0.82 -14.22 19.57
C ALA A 54 1.46 -15.60 19.40
N ARG A 55 2.80 -15.69 19.41
CA ARG A 55 3.48 -16.98 19.25
C ARG A 55 3.26 -17.93 20.41
N SER A 56 3.05 -17.43 21.63
CA SER A 56 2.87 -18.27 22.81
C SER A 56 1.57 -19.10 22.77
N THR A 57 0.56 -18.66 22.02
CA THR A 57 -0.77 -19.28 21.97
C THR A 57 -1.03 -20.09 20.68
N MET A 58 -0.06 -20.16 19.77
CA MET A 58 -0.23 -20.73 18.43
C MET A 58 0.35 -22.13 18.25
N SER A 59 -0.24 -22.88 17.32
CA SER A 59 0.29 -24.17 16.85
C SER A 59 1.71 -24.03 16.26
N SER A 60 2.45 -25.13 16.13
CA SER A 60 3.78 -25.09 15.48
C SER A 60 3.72 -24.64 14.01
N GLY A 61 2.69 -25.06 13.27
CA GLY A 61 2.46 -24.65 11.88
C GLY A 61 2.15 -23.16 11.75
N ASP A 62 1.25 -22.64 12.56
CA ASP A 62 0.89 -21.21 12.54
C ASP A 62 2.05 -20.33 13.04
N ARG A 63 2.83 -20.79 14.01
CA ARG A 63 4.08 -20.10 14.43
C ARG A 63 5.08 -19.97 13.28
N LYS A 64 5.18 -20.96 12.40
CA LYS A 64 6.04 -20.91 11.21
C LYS A 64 5.52 -19.86 10.23
N ILE A 65 4.23 -19.90 9.90
CA ILE A 65 3.58 -18.94 8.99
C ILE A 65 3.76 -17.50 9.53
N LEU A 66 3.47 -17.27 10.81
CA LEU A 66 3.62 -15.94 11.43
C LEU A 66 5.07 -15.44 11.39
N ARG A 67 6.05 -16.31 11.65
CA ARG A 67 7.47 -15.94 11.56
C ARG A 67 7.85 -15.54 10.15
N ASP A 68 7.40 -16.30 9.15
CA ASP A 68 7.74 -16.06 7.75
C ASP A 68 7.08 -14.75 7.26
N LEU A 69 5.81 -14.51 7.62
CA LEU A 69 5.12 -13.22 7.40
C LEU A 69 5.83 -12.05 8.08
N GLN A 70 6.42 -12.26 9.27
CA GLN A 70 7.15 -11.22 9.98
C GLN A 70 8.51 -10.90 9.35
N ARG A 71 9.21 -11.91 8.83
CA ARG A 71 10.45 -11.72 8.06
C ARG A 71 10.18 -10.98 6.75
N GLN A 72 9.09 -11.35 6.07
CA GLN A 72 8.67 -10.66 4.86
C GLN A 72 8.37 -9.18 5.15
N TRP A 73 7.60 -8.89 6.20
CA TRP A 73 7.32 -7.52 6.62
C TRP A 73 8.60 -6.72 6.95
N LEU A 74 9.58 -7.33 7.63
CA LEU A 74 10.87 -6.68 7.91
C LEU A 74 11.61 -6.29 6.61
N GLY A 75 11.70 -7.22 5.65
CA GLY A 75 12.29 -6.93 4.33
C GLY A 75 11.55 -5.81 3.59
N GLN A 76 10.22 -5.81 3.64
CA GLN A 76 9.39 -4.77 3.04
C GLN A 76 9.60 -3.40 3.70
N ARG A 77 9.61 -3.33 5.03
CA ARG A 77 9.87 -2.10 5.78
C ARG A 77 11.22 -1.52 5.39
N ASP A 78 12.26 -2.36 5.38
CA ASP A 78 13.62 -1.91 5.12
C ASP A 78 13.80 -1.45 3.66
N SER A 79 13.14 -2.12 2.71
CA SER A 79 13.05 -1.68 1.32
C SER A 79 12.27 -0.37 1.20
N ARG A 80 11.11 -0.21 1.86
CA ARG A 80 10.23 0.98 1.79
C ARG A 80 10.81 2.22 2.42
N CYS A 81 11.64 2.02 3.44
CA CYS A 81 12.30 3.09 4.16
C CYS A 81 13.83 2.96 4.02
N PRO A 82 14.37 3.18 2.80
CA PRO A 82 15.80 3.03 2.52
C PRO A 82 16.60 4.02 3.37
N GLN A 83 17.87 3.73 3.68
CA GLN A 83 18.74 4.65 4.43
C GLN A 83 19.49 5.58 3.45
N PRO A 84 19.10 6.85 3.31
CA PRO A 84 19.78 7.76 2.39
C PRO A 84 21.03 8.39 3.03
N GLY A 85 21.90 8.92 2.17
CA GLY A 85 23.19 9.49 2.57
C GLY A 85 23.12 10.86 3.24
N ASP A 86 22.03 11.63 3.05
CA ASP A 86 21.85 12.95 3.64
C ASP A 86 21.00 12.94 4.93
N ALA A 87 21.07 14.02 5.71
CA ALA A 87 20.42 14.08 7.01
C ALA A 87 18.90 14.22 6.96
N ALA A 88 18.35 14.86 5.92
CA ALA A 88 16.91 15.08 5.77
C ALA A 88 16.20 13.79 5.35
N GLY A 89 16.76 13.08 4.38
CA GLY A 89 16.31 11.76 3.99
C GLY A 89 16.45 10.75 5.12
N ARG A 90 17.47 10.85 5.98
CA ARG A 90 17.59 9.98 7.16
C ARG A 90 16.42 10.17 8.13
N LEU A 91 16.01 11.42 8.38
CA LEU A 91 14.82 11.71 9.18
C LEU A 91 13.56 11.12 8.51
N ASP A 92 13.41 11.33 7.20
CA ASP A 92 12.25 10.82 6.46
C ASP A 92 12.14 9.29 6.50
N ALA A 93 13.24 8.59 6.23
CA ALA A 93 13.33 7.14 6.33
C ALA A 93 13.02 6.62 7.74
N GLN A 94 13.46 7.35 8.76
CA GLN A 94 13.18 7.02 10.16
C GLN A 94 11.70 7.16 10.47
N GLN A 95 11.06 8.25 10.00
CA GLN A 95 9.62 8.47 10.15
C GLN A 95 8.78 7.41 9.43
N CYS A 96 9.21 7.01 8.22
CA CYS A 96 8.65 5.88 7.49
C CYS A 96 8.72 4.59 8.31
N ARG A 97 9.89 4.27 8.90
CA ARG A 97 10.05 3.07 9.75
C ARG A 97 9.17 3.11 10.99
N THR A 98 9.03 4.28 11.63
CA THR A 98 8.15 4.48 12.78
C THR A 98 6.71 4.18 12.43
N HIS A 99 6.20 4.76 11.34
CA HIS A 99 4.83 4.51 10.86
C HIS A 99 4.60 3.02 10.55
N MET A 100 5.48 2.40 9.77
CA MET A 100 5.35 0.97 9.42
C MET A 100 5.38 0.06 10.65
N THR A 101 6.21 0.38 11.64
CA THR A 101 6.33 -0.39 12.89
C THR A 101 5.11 -0.20 13.78
N LEU A 102 4.58 1.03 13.88
CA LEU A 102 3.30 1.32 14.55
C LEU A 102 2.17 0.45 14.00
N LEU A 103 1.98 0.44 12.68
CA LEU A 103 0.91 -0.33 12.04
C LEU A 103 1.09 -1.82 12.29
N ARG A 104 2.32 -2.34 12.18
CA ARG A 104 2.58 -3.75 12.43
C ARG A 104 2.38 -4.16 13.88
N ALA A 105 2.75 -3.30 14.84
CA ALA A 105 2.53 -3.58 16.25
C ALA A 105 1.03 -3.79 16.53
N ARG A 106 0.19 -2.91 15.99
CA ARG A 106 -1.27 -2.98 16.13
C ARG A 106 -1.88 -4.19 15.41
N GLN A 107 -1.36 -4.50 14.24
CA GLN A 107 -1.74 -5.69 13.48
C GLN A 107 -1.53 -6.99 14.28
N LEU A 108 -0.47 -7.07 15.10
CA LEU A 108 -0.18 -8.28 15.87
C LEU A 108 -0.84 -8.34 17.25
N GLN A 109 -1.40 -7.23 17.75
CA GLN A 109 -2.07 -7.19 19.05
C GLN A 109 -3.33 -8.07 19.05
N GLY A 110 -3.73 -8.59 20.23
CA GLY A 110 -4.94 -9.43 20.38
C GLY A 110 -4.96 -10.66 19.46
N SER A 111 -6.12 -11.00 18.87
CA SER A 111 -6.27 -12.10 17.90
C SER A 111 -5.74 -11.82 16.48
N GLY A 112 -4.91 -10.78 16.29
CA GLY A 112 -4.65 -10.16 14.98
C GLY A 112 -3.64 -10.98 14.19
N ALA A 113 -2.66 -11.52 14.90
CA ALA A 113 -1.74 -12.49 14.37
C ALA A 113 -2.44 -13.79 13.91
N ALA A 114 -3.48 -14.25 14.62
CA ALA A 114 -4.25 -15.44 14.20
C ALA A 114 -5.08 -15.13 12.94
N ALA A 115 -5.67 -13.94 12.88
CA ALA A 115 -6.43 -13.50 11.72
C ALA A 115 -5.53 -13.26 10.48
N LEU A 116 -4.28 -12.81 10.67
CA LEU A 116 -3.29 -12.69 9.59
C LEU A 116 -2.94 -14.06 9.00
N ILE A 117 -2.83 -15.08 9.85
CA ILE A 117 -2.54 -16.46 9.43
C ILE A 117 -3.74 -17.07 8.72
N ALA A 118 -4.97 -16.75 9.13
CA ALA A 118 -6.18 -17.21 8.46
C ALA A 118 -6.31 -16.61 7.05
N GLU A 119 -6.03 -15.32 6.91
CA GLU A 119 -6.05 -14.59 5.64
C GLU A 119 -5.02 -15.13 4.64
N ALA A 120 -3.80 -15.44 5.11
CA ALA A 120 -2.78 -16.12 4.30
C ALA A 120 -3.19 -17.52 3.80
N LYS A 121 -4.35 -18.06 4.22
CA LYS A 121 -4.86 -19.38 3.81
C LYS A 121 -6.07 -19.30 2.85
N VAL A 122 -6.59 -18.11 2.52
CA VAL A 122 -7.82 -17.94 1.70
C VAL A 122 -7.50 -17.77 0.20
N PRO A 123 -8.26 -18.40 -0.73
CA PRO A 123 -8.16 -18.17 -2.17
C PRO A 123 -9.10 -17.05 -2.70
N PRO A 124 -8.83 -16.45 -3.88
CA PRO A 124 -9.45 -15.18 -4.35
C PRO A 124 -10.82 -15.30 -5.08
N VAL A 125 -11.67 -14.24 -5.12
CA VAL A 125 -13.00 -14.16 -5.81
C VAL A 125 -13.34 -12.74 -6.38
N GLN A 126 -13.96 -12.63 -7.58
CA GLN A 126 -14.32 -11.40 -8.37
C GLN A 126 -15.86 -11.16 -8.56
N ALA A 127 -16.46 -10.03 -9.02
CA ALA A 127 -16.13 -9.06 -10.13
C ALA A 127 -16.82 -7.65 -10.08
N GLN A 128 -16.24 -6.67 -10.81
CA GLN A 128 -16.61 -5.23 -10.94
C GLN A 128 -16.24 -4.67 -12.38
N PRO A 129 -16.25 -3.35 -12.75
CA PRO A 129 -16.17 -2.89 -14.17
C PRO A 129 -14.97 -3.46 -14.93
N ALA A 130 -15.04 -3.45 -16.29
CA ALA A 130 -14.04 -4.04 -17.17
C ALA A 130 -12.63 -3.49 -16.90
N THR A 131 -11.96 -4.11 -15.95
CA THR A 131 -10.61 -3.81 -15.53
C THR A 131 -9.70 -4.62 -16.44
N TYR A 132 -8.84 -3.95 -17.18
CA TYR A 132 -7.86 -4.62 -18.00
C TYR A 132 -6.61 -4.83 -17.19
N THR A 133 -6.33 -6.09 -16.86
CA THR A 133 -5.14 -6.45 -16.11
C THR A 133 -4.01 -6.82 -17.06
N ALA A 134 -2.77 -6.55 -16.66
CA ALA A 134 -1.58 -6.99 -17.38
C ALA A 134 -0.46 -7.33 -16.40
N ASP A 135 0.22 -8.43 -16.68
CA ASP A 135 1.42 -8.86 -15.99
C ASP A 135 2.39 -9.52 -16.98
N ALA A 136 3.68 -9.37 -16.73
CA ALA A 136 4.75 -10.01 -17.47
C ALA A 136 6.02 -10.07 -16.61
N ALA A 137 6.81 -11.13 -16.80
CA ALA A 137 8.16 -11.19 -16.25
C ALA A 137 9.09 -10.18 -16.95
N PRO A 138 10.14 -9.69 -16.27
CA PRO A 138 11.20 -8.93 -16.93
C PRO A 138 11.88 -9.76 -18.03
N ASP A 139 12.14 -9.16 -19.18
CA ASP A 139 12.98 -9.74 -20.24
C ASP A 139 14.46 -9.77 -19.83
N ASP A 140 15.33 -10.37 -20.67
CA ASP A 140 16.78 -10.43 -20.43
C ASP A 140 17.46 -9.05 -20.33
N ARG A 141 16.76 -7.99 -20.74
CA ARG A 141 17.18 -6.60 -20.60
C ARG A 141 16.50 -5.93 -19.42
N GLY A 142 15.85 -6.64 -18.51
CA GLY A 142 15.14 -6.08 -17.37
C GLY A 142 13.96 -5.19 -17.75
N ARG A 143 13.29 -5.45 -18.87
CA ARG A 143 12.08 -4.73 -19.29
C ARG A 143 10.85 -5.58 -19.07
N ILE A 144 9.84 -5.00 -18.43
CA ILE A 144 8.50 -5.58 -18.34
C ILE A 144 7.62 -4.84 -19.34
N ILE A 145 7.12 -5.52 -20.37
CA ILE A 145 6.31 -4.93 -21.44
C ILE A 145 4.87 -5.40 -21.28
N LEU A 146 3.95 -4.45 -21.12
CA LEU A 146 2.55 -4.72 -20.82
C LEU A 146 1.65 -4.08 -21.88
N GLN A 147 0.64 -4.83 -22.32
CA GLN A 147 -0.36 -4.40 -23.29
C GLN A 147 -1.76 -4.65 -22.70
N PRO A 148 -2.15 -3.93 -21.63
CA PRO A 148 -3.45 -4.11 -21.00
C PRO A 148 -4.58 -3.83 -21.99
N GLY A 149 -5.54 -4.75 -22.07
CA GLY A 149 -6.73 -4.58 -22.90
C GLY A 149 -6.42 -4.42 -24.39
N LEU A 150 -5.43 -5.15 -24.91
CA LEU A 150 -5.09 -5.20 -26.33
C LEU A 150 -6.36 -5.42 -27.18
N GLY A 151 -6.65 -4.49 -28.10
CA GLY A 151 -7.85 -4.50 -28.95
C GLY A 151 -9.13 -3.97 -28.29
N MET A 152 -9.12 -3.75 -26.97
CA MET A 152 -10.26 -3.27 -26.18
C MET A 152 -10.09 -1.81 -25.73
N ILE A 153 -8.86 -1.37 -25.48
CA ILE A 153 -8.53 0.03 -25.17
C ILE A 153 -8.13 0.74 -26.46
N SER A 154 -8.79 1.88 -26.74
CA SER A 154 -8.46 2.77 -27.85
C SER A 154 -8.20 4.20 -27.35
N PRO A 155 -7.07 4.84 -27.72
CA PRO A 155 -5.96 4.28 -28.49
C PRO A 155 -5.21 3.19 -27.69
N HIS A 156 -4.57 2.24 -28.40
CA HIS A 156 -3.85 1.12 -27.78
C HIS A 156 -2.85 1.61 -26.73
N LEU A 157 -2.93 1.04 -25.54
CA LEU A 157 -2.07 1.39 -24.42
C LEU A 157 -0.96 0.34 -24.27
N GLN A 158 0.28 0.80 -24.19
CA GLN A 158 1.41 -0.03 -23.77
C GLN A 158 2.16 0.67 -22.65
N VAL A 159 2.56 -0.12 -21.66
CA VAL A 159 3.34 0.31 -20.51
C VAL A 159 4.61 -0.54 -20.46
N ILE A 160 5.77 0.11 -20.43
CA ILE A 160 7.06 -0.56 -20.30
C ILE A 160 7.72 -0.09 -19.01
N PHE A 161 8.05 -1.02 -18.13
CA PHE A 161 8.90 -0.75 -16.98
C PHE A 161 10.32 -1.22 -17.27
N LYS A 162 11.31 -0.37 -17.01
CA LYS A 162 12.70 -0.80 -16.87
C LYS A 162 12.96 -1.06 -15.40
N VAL A 163 13.39 -2.27 -15.05
CA VAL A 163 13.58 -2.69 -13.67
C VAL A 163 14.97 -3.24 -13.40
N THR A 164 15.40 -3.15 -12.14
CA THR A 164 16.61 -3.78 -11.60
C THR A 164 16.36 -4.33 -10.21
N ASP A 165 17.34 -5.06 -9.67
CA ASP A 165 17.37 -5.48 -8.27
C ASP A 165 16.08 -6.21 -7.84
N CYS A 166 15.57 -7.08 -8.71
CA CYS A 166 14.41 -7.90 -8.43
C CYS A 166 14.74 -8.89 -7.31
N SER A 167 13.97 -8.82 -6.22
CA SER A 167 14.01 -9.77 -5.13
C SER A 167 12.79 -10.67 -5.19
N ASP A 168 13.02 -11.97 -5.30
CA ASP A 168 11.97 -12.97 -5.21
C ASP A 168 11.80 -13.37 -3.75
N SER A 169 10.62 -13.12 -3.20
CA SER A 169 10.27 -13.50 -1.83
C SER A 169 9.12 -14.51 -1.85
N GLY A 170 9.46 -15.77 -2.13
CA GLY A 170 8.47 -16.83 -2.30
C GLY A 170 7.62 -16.58 -3.55
N ASN A 171 6.33 -16.29 -3.36
CA ASN A 171 5.35 -16.21 -4.44
C ASN A 171 5.16 -14.78 -5.00
N VAL A 172 5.99 -13.82 -4.60
CA VAL A 172 5.96 -12.45 -5.15
C VAL A 172 7.36 -11.98 -5.48
N SER A 173 7.49 -11.30 -6.62
CA SER A 173 8.72 -10.68 -7.07
C SER A 173 8.57 -9.16 -6.98
N THR A 174 9.48 -8.50 -6.29
CA THR A 174 9.51 -7.04 -6.16
C THR A 174 10.78 -6.51 -6.79
N CYS A 175 10.67 -5.56 -7.71
CA CYS A 175 11.81 -4.96 -8.41
C CYS A 175 11.90 -3.46 -8.16
N GLN A 176 13.11 -2.91 -8.24
CA GLN A 176 13.31 -1.46 -8.33
C GLN A 176 12.96 -1.00 -9.75
N VAL A 177 12.26 0.12 -9.86
CA VAL A 177 11.87 0.70 -11.15
C VAL A 177 12.82 1.84 -11.49
N GLN A 178 13.49 1.71 -12.63
CA GLN A 178 14.35 2.76 -13.19
C GLN A 178 13.54 3.75 -14.00
N THR A 179 12.68 3.25 -14.90
CA THR A 179 11.81 4.06 -15.75
C THR A 179 10.46 3.40 -15.95
N MET A 180 9.47 4.23 -16.24
CA MET A 180 8.15 3.83 -16.73
C MET A 180 7.88 4.62 -17.99
N GLU A 181 7.73 3.92 -19.11
CA GLU A 181 7.38 4.48 -20.41
C GLU A 181 5.96 4.07 -20.74
N VAL A 182 5.16 5.03 -21.18
CA VAL A 182 3.78 4.79 -21.58
C VAL A 182 3.58 5.30 -22.99
N THR A 183 2.97 4.48 -23.83
CA THR A 183 2.57 4.85 -25.19
C THR A 183 1.08 4.67 -25.34
N ARG A 184 0.43 5.68 -25.94
CA ARG A 184 -0.98 5.66 -26.34
C ARG A 184 -1.06 5.82 -27.85
N GLY A 185 -1.42 4.74 -28.55
CA GLY A 185 -1.33 4.66 -30.00
C GLY A 185 0.13 4.77 -30.46
N ALA A 186 0.43 5.74 -31.32
CA ALA A 186 1.78 6.00 -31.80
C ALA A 186 2.58 6.99 -30.94
N TYR A 187 1.96 7.55 -29.89
CA TYR A 187 2.55 8.66 -29.14
C TYR A 187 3.05 8.21 -27.77
N GLN A 188 4.25 8.66 -27.43
CA GLN A 188 4.76 8.58 -26.07
C GLN A 188 4.03 9.59 -25.19
N VAL A 189 3.61 9.13 -24.01
CA VAL A 189 2.89 9.92 -23.00
C VAL A 189 3.81 10.09 -21.81
N ALA A 190 3.97 11.32 -21.35
CA ALA A 190 4.79 11.59 -20.17
C ALA A 190 4.16 11.00 -18.91
N VAL A 191 4.99 10.51 -17.99
CA VAL A 191 4.55 10.01 -16.68
C VAL A 191 5.28 10.79 -15.59
N THR A 192 4.55 11.36 -14.64
CA THR A 192 5.17 12.11 -13.54
C THR A 192 5.40 11.21 -12.32
N SER A 193 6.53 11.42 -11.63
CA SER A 193 6.81 10.83 -10.30
C SER A 193 6.71 9.30 -10.22
N VAL A 194 7.33 8.59 -11.18
CA VAL A 194 7.34 7.13 -11.28
C VAL A 194 7.60 6.45 -9.93
N GLN A 195 6.85 5.38 -9.65
CA GLN A 195 6.99 4.62 -8.42
C GLN A 195 8.38 3.98 -8.35
N PRO A 196 9.02 3.94 -7.17
CA PRO A 196 10.40 3.43 -7.07
C PRO A 196 10.47 1.91 -7.20
N ARG A 197 9.33 1.21 -7.08
CA ARG A 197 9.25 -0.25 -7.06
C ARG A 197 7.95 -0.73 -7.68
N LEU A 198 7.97 -1.95 -8.17
CA LEU A 198 6.76 -2.68 -8.53
C LEU A 198 6.82 -4.10 -7.97
N THR A 199 5.67 -4.71 -7.81
CA THR A 199 5.53 -6.10 -7.38
C THR A 199 4.64 -6.84 -8.37
N ARG A 200 4.98 -8.11 -8.60
CA ARG A 200 4.13 -9.06 -9.32
C ARG A 200 4.00 -10.36 -8.56
N ALA A 201 2.92 -11.08 -8.86
CA ALA A 201 2.77 -12.45 -8.45
C ALA A 201 3.77 -13.34 -9.21
N GLY A 202 4.43 -14.24 -8.49
CA GLY A 202 5.22 -15.33 -9.06
C GLY A 202 4.37 -16.57 -9.30
N ASP A 203 4.95 -17.56 -9.98
CA ASP A 203 4.27 -18.82 -10.27
C ASP A 203 3.86 -19.54 -8.97
N GLY A 204 2.57 -19.85 -8.83
CA GLY A 204 2.03 -20.51 -7.64
C GLY A 204 1.63 -19.58 -6.48
N ALA A 205 1.49 -18.27 -6.73
CA ALA A 205 0.86 -17.36 -5.79
C ALA A 205 -0.61 -17.74 -5.55
N TYR A 206 -0.90 -18.31 -4.38
CA TYR A 206 -2.27 -18.54 -3.90
C TYR A 206 -2.79 -17.29 -3.20
N GLY A 207 -3.97 -16.81 -3.58
CA GLY A 207 -4.68 -15.72 -2.88
C GLY A 207 -4.35 -14.30 -3.33
N THR A 208 -3.53 -14.08 -4.37
CA THR A 208 -3.28 -12.72 -4.89
C THR A 208 -4.24 -12.38 -6.03
N ASP A 209 -5.35 -11.70 -5.71
CA ASP A 209 -6.17 -10.97 -6.70
C ASP A 209 -5.41 -9.76 -7.31
N ALA A 210 -4.27 -9.40 -6.72
CA ALA A 210 -3.42 -8.32 -7.19
C ALA A 210 -2.66 -8.74 -8.47
N VAL A 211 -2.86 -7.97 -9.52
CA VAL A 211 -2.09 -8.04 -10.77
C VAL A 211 -1.16 -6.83 -10.83
N LEU A 212 -0.01 -6.98 -11.51
CA LEU A 212 1.00 -5.94 -11.58
C LEU A 212 0.44 -4.59 -12.10
N LEU A 213 -0.38 -4.62 -13.14
CA LEU A 213 -1.04 -3.45 -13.70
C LEU A 213 -2.53 -3.71 -13.86
N ASN A 214 -3.34 -2.82 -13.28
CA ASN A 214 -4.76 -2.68 -13.57
C ASN A 214 -4.98 -1.36 -14.32
N VAL A 215 -5.77 -1.42 -15.39
CA VAL A 215 -6.16 -0.26 -16.18
C VAL A 215 -7.68 -0.15 -16.19
N THR A 216 -8.18 0.95 -15.65
CA THR A 216 -9.60 1.27 -15.54
C THR A 216 -9.76 2.78 -15.34
N ASP A 217 -10.92 3.34 -15.66
CA ASP A 217 -11.26 4.71 -15.30
C ASP A 217 -11.52 4.79 -13.78
N LEU A 218 -10.61 5.44 -13.04
CA LEU A 218 -10.65 5.49 -11.57
C LEU A 218 -11.29 6.76 -11.05
N ASN A 219 -11.42 7.82 -11.85
CA ASN A 219 -11.94 9.11 -11.41
C ASN A 219 -13.26 9.51 -12.10
N GLY A 220 -13.74 8.67 -13.03
CA GLY A 220 -14.97 8.86 -13.79
C GLY A 220 -14.87 9.92 -14.88
N ASP A 221 -13.67 10.24 -15.36
CA ASP A 221 -13.47 11.21 -16.45
C ASP A 221 -13.60 10.59 -17.86
N GLY A 222 -13.84 9.28 -17.94
CA GLY A 222 -14.01 8.54 -19.18
C GLY A 222 -12.69 8.12 -19.82
N VAL A 223 -11.54 8.38 -19.19
CA VAL A 223 -10.22 8.00 -19.68
C VAL A 223 -9.58 6.97 -18.74
N PRO A 224 -8.98 5.88 -19.28
CA PRO A 224 -8.37 4.88 -18.41
C PRO A 224 -7.14 5.39 -17.66
N ASP A 225 -7.18 5.19 -16.35
CA ASP A 225 -6.10 5.45 -15.39
C ASP A 225 -5.29 4.17 -15.13
N LEU A 226 -4.12 4.33 -14.50
CA LEU A 226 -3.24 3.21 -14.18
C LEU A 226 -3.18 2.99 -12.67
N GLN A 227 -3.36 1.74 -12.25
CA GLN A 227 -3.10 1.25 -10.92
C GLN A 227 -1.97 0.22 -10.99
N VAL A 228 -0.80 0.55 -10.44
CA VAL A 228 0.39 -0.31 -10.48
C VAL A 228 0.66 -0.87 -9.09
N TRP A 229 0.75 -2.19 -8.96
CA TRP A 229 1.11 -2.84 -7.69
C TRP A 229 2.54 -2.50 -7.31
N GLN A 230 2.71 -1.78 -6.19
CA GLN A 230 4.03 -1.39 -5.69
C GLN A 230 4.62 -2.50 -4.82
N ASP A 231 3.93 -2.86 -3.75
CA ASP A 231 4.33 -3.88 -2.78
C ASP A 231 3.14 -4.32 -1.92
N ASN A 232 3.38 -5.15 -0.89
CA ASN A 232 2.36 -5.66 0.05
C ASN A 232 2.51 -5.04 1.43
N SER A 233 2.88 -3.77 1.48
CA SER A 233 3.18 -3.11 2.74
C SER A 233 1.96 -2.37 3.34
N GLY A 234 0.76 -2.71 2.90
CA GLY A 234 -0.48 -2.20 3.45
C GLY A 234 -0.79 -2.77 4.84
N VAL A 235 -1.82 -2.23 5.46
CA VAL A 235 -2.39 -2.69 6.73
C VAL A 235 -2.79 -4.15 6.57
N TYR A 236 -2.24 -5.05 7.37
CA TYR A 236 -2.44 -6.49 7.22
C TYR A 236 -1.77 -7.17 6.01
N ASN A 237 -0.68 -6.60 5.48
CA ASN A 237 0.03 -7.08 4.28
C ASN A 237 -0.80 -6.99 2.98
N VAL A 238 -1.82 -6.14 2.97
CA VAL A 238 -2.61 -5.92 1.75
C VAL A 238 -1.77 -5.19 0.70
N PRO A 239 -2.05 -5.41 -0.59
CA PRO A 239 -1.37 -4.73 -1.69
C PRO A 239 -1.47 -3.20 -1.60
N VAL A 240 -0.37 -2.53 -1.89
CA VAL A 240 -0.28 -1.07 -2.03
C VAL A 240 -0.03 -0.73 -3.48
N TYR A 241 -0.75 0.25 -3.99
CA TYR A 241 -0.72 0.62 -5.40
C TYR A 241 -0.20 2.05 -5.61
N ALA A 242 0.45 2.28 -6.74
CA ALA A 242 0.67 3.61 -7.31
C ALA A 242 -0.50 3.91 -8.24
N PHE A 243 -1.01 5.13 -8.15
CA PHE A 243 -2.13 5.56 -9.00
C PHE A 243 -1.67 6.68 -9.93
N TYR A 244 -1.99 6.53 -11.21
CA TYR A 244 -1.69 7.52 -12.23
C TYR A 244 -2.98 7.92 -12.93
N LEU A 245 -3.41 9.16 -12.68
CA LEU A 245 -4.58 9.73 -13.34
C LEU A 245 -4.15 10.34 -14.67
N PHE A 246 -4.92 10.10 -15.73
CA PHE A 246 -4.61 10.70 -17.02
C PHE A 246 -5.06 12.17 -17.07
N ASP A 247 -4.10 13.08 -17.16
CA ASP A 247 -4.34 14.50 -17.40
C ASP A 247 -4.51 14.73 -18.91
N VAL A 248 -5.77 14.93 -19.33
CA VAL A 248 -6.16 15.13 -20.73
C VAL A 248 -5.56 16.42 -21.30
N GLU A 249 -5.57 17.51 -20.53
CA GLU A 249 -5.04 18.80 -20.97
C GLU A 249 -3.52 18.75 -21.14
N GLY A 250 -2.84 18.09 -20.21
CA GLY A 250 -1.39 17.91 -20.22
C GLY A 250 -0.89 16.74 -21.08
N ASN A 251 -1.79 15.91 -21.64
CA ASN A 251 -1.50 14.65 -22.32
C ASN A 251 -0.43 13.80 -21.58
N ARG A 252 -0.66 13.55 -20.30
CA ARG A 252 0.31 12.91 -19.41
C ARG A 252 -0.37 12.12 -18.30
N TYR A 253 0.30 11.10 -17.80
CA TYR A 253 -0.08 10.41 -16.57
C TYR A 253 0.52 11.13 -15.37
N VAL A 254 -0.33 11.56 -14.43
CA VAL A 254 0.08 12.26 -13.21
C VAL A 254 -0.11 11.36 -12.01
N ARG A 255 0.96 11.16 -11.23
CA ARG A 255 0.87 10.35 -10.01
C ARG A 255 -0.02 11.01 -8.95
N ALA A 256 -1.04 10.29 -8.51
CA ALA A 256 -2.01 10.74 -7.52
C ALA A 256 -1.54 10.47 -6.08
N ASN A 257 -0.46 11.14 -5.65
CA ASN A 257 0.09 10.98 -4.30
C ASN A 257 -0.95 11.30 -3.19
N THR A 258 -1.89 12.23 -3.44
CA THR A 258 -2.98 12.54 -2.51
C THR A 258 -3.95 11.37 -2.35
N LEU A 259 -4.27 10.65 -3.44
CA LEU A 259 -5.08 9.43 -3.39
C LEU A 259 -4.36 8.32 -2.65
N GLU A 260 -3.07 8.08 -2.95
CA GLU A 260 -2.23 7.10 -2.25
C GLU A 260 -2.22 7.36 -0.73
N ALA A 261 -2.04 8.61 -0.32
CA ALA A 261 -2.06 9.01 1.09
C ALA A 261 -3.44 8.85 1.73
N ALA A 262 -4.51 9.17 1.00
CA ALA A 262 -5.88 9.07 1.50
C ALA A 262 -6.31 7.61 1.71
N ILE A 263 -5.88 6.69 0.82
CA ILE A 263 -6.03 5.24 0.97
C ILE A 263 -5.23 4.77 2.20
N GLY A 264 -4.00 5.26 2.36
CA GLY A 264 -3.20 5.03 3.57
C GLY A 264 -2.86 3.56 3.81
N GLY A 265 -2.72 2.77 2.74
CA GLY A 265 -2.42 1.35 2.82
C GLY A 265 -3.57 0.47 3.30
N ARG A 266 -4.81 0.97 3.30
CA ARG A 266 -6.02 0.13 3.50
C ARG A 266 -6.24 -0.75 2.27
N ASP A 267 -6.91 -1.86 2.50
CA ASP A 267 -7.31 -2.75 1.40
C ASP A 267 -8.35 -2.05 0.53
N ILE A 268 -8.26 -2.26 -0.77
CA ILE A 268 -9.26 -1.77 -1.72
C ILE A 268 -10.22 -2.92 -1.93
N ASP A 269 -11.33 -2.91 -1.19
CA ASP A 269 -12.36 -3.92 -1.32
C ASP A 269 -12.93 -3.89 -2.74
N HIS A 270 -13.28 -2.70 -3.21
CA HIS A 270 -13.78 -2.49 -4.55
C HIS A 270 -13.75 -0.98 -4.94
N ILE A 271 -13.85 -0.70 -6.24
CA ILE A 271 -13.89 0.66 -6.80
C ILE A 271 -15.12 0.79 -7.71
N ASP A 272 -16.05 1.67 -7.35
CA ASP A 272 -17.27 1.91 -8.12
C ASP A 272 -17.37 3.39 -8.54
N ASN A 273 -17.20 3.68 -9.83
CA ASN A 273 -17.38 5.03 -10.39
C ASN A 273 -16.61 6.12 -9.61
N GLY A 274 -15.32 5.88 -9.40
CA GLY A 274 -14.42 6.70 -8.61
C GLY A 274 -14.67 6.74 -7.11
N ARG A 275 -15.59 5.91 -6.61
CA ARG A 275 -15.73 5.64 -5.19
C ARG A 275 -14.86 4.46 -4.80
N PHE A 276 -13.89 4.71 -3.94
CA PHE A 276 -13.04 3.70 -3.34
C PHE A 276 -13.67 3.26 -2.03
N VAL A 277 -14.09 2.00 -1.97
CA VAL A 277 -14.50 1.36 -0.71
C VAL A 277 -13.28 0.66 -0.15
N LEU A 278 -12.81 1.19 0.98
CA LEU A 278 -11.58 0.77 1.60
C LEU A 278 -11.90 0.09 2.92
N ARG A 279 -11.24 -1.04 3.15
CA ARG A 279 -11.35 -1.77 4.40
C ARG A 279 -9.98 -1.85 5.05
N ALA A 280 -9.95 -1.55 6.34
CA ALA A 280 -8.78 -1.74 7.16
C ALA A 280 -9.16 -2.67 8.30
N LYS A 281 -8.41 -3.74 8.43
CA LYS A 281 -8.32 -4.45 9.69
C LYS A 281 -7.32 -3.67 10.53
N VAL A 282 -7.78 -2.92 11.52
CA VAL A 282 -6.87 -2.07 12.33
C VAL A 282 -6.26 -2.86 13.48
N SER A 283 -7.07 -3.77 13.99
CA SER A 283 -6.73 -4.74 15.02
C SER A 283 -7.60 -5.98 14.75
N PRO A 284 -7.53 -7.02 15.59
CA PRO A 284 -8.27 -8.26 15.35
C PRO A 284 -9.77 -8.06 15.42
N CYS A 285 -10.18 -7.23 16.38
CA CYS A 285 -11.57 -6.89 16.66
C CYS A 285 -11.97 -5.61 15.96
N GLU A 286 -11.04 -4.67 15.77
CA GLU A 286 -11.39 -3.40 15.15
C GLU A 286 -11.23 -3.46 13.64
N ARG A 287 -12.28 -2.99 12.99
CA ARG A 287 -12.32 -2.73 11.57
C ARG A 287 -12.45 -1.23 11.38
N GLU A 288 -11.95 -0.77 10.26
CA GLU A 288 -12.18 0.57 9.78
C GLU A 288 -12.66 0.48 8.35
N ASP A 289 -13.80 1.11 8.07
CA ASP A 289 -14.25 1.30 6.70
C ASP A 289 -14.02 2.74 6.35
N LYS A 290 -13.50 2.97 5.15
CA LYS A 290 -13.31 4.31 4.61
C LYS A 290 -13.84 4.34 3.20
N VAL A 291 -14.70 5.32 2.92
CA VAL A 291 -15.21 5.56 1.57
C VAL A 291 -14.66 6.89 1.10
N ILE A 292 -14.02 6.86 -0.05
CA ILE A 292 -13.42 8.05 -0.67
C ILE A 292 -14.02 8.21 -2.05
N GLN A 293 -14.45 9.41 -2.39
CA GLN A 293 -14.84 9.77 -3.74
C GLN A 293 -13.70 10.53 -4.41
N LEU A 294 -13.29 10.04 -5.56
CA LEU A 294 -12.45 10.72 -6.52
C LEU A 294 -13.33 11.20 -7.69
N ARG A 295 -13.17 12.46 -8.10
CA ARG A 295 -13.75 13.04 -9.31
C ARG A 295 -12.72 13.94 -9.98
N GLY A 296 -12.27 13.58 -11.18
CA GLY A 296 -11.08 14.19 -11.77
C GLY A 296 -9.88 14.05 -10.82
N THR A 297 -9.36 15.17 -10.31
CA THR A 297 -8.29 15.18 -9.29
C THR A 297 -8.79 15.51 -7.88
N GLU A 298 -10.08 15.82 -7.71
CA GLU A 298 -10.65 16.19 -6.42
C GLU A 298 -10.96 14.94 -5.60
N LEU A 299 -10.50 14.93 -4.34
CA LEU A 299 -10.67 13.82 -3.42
C LEU A 299 -11.51 14.27 -2.22
N ARG A 300 -12.56 13.51 -1.90
CA ARG A 300 -13.41 13.73 -0.73
C ARG A 300 -13.54 12.43 0.06
N VAL A 301 -13.31 12.49 1.37
CA VAL A 301 -13.67 11.39 2.27
C VAL A 301 -15.17 11.48 2.51
N LEU A 302 -15.92 10.48 2.06
CA LEU A 302 -17.36 10.39 2.27
C LEU A 302 -17.68 9.76 3.62
N LEU A 303 -16.87 8.78 4.03
CA LEU A 303 -17.02 8.05 5.27
C LEU A 303 -15.65 7.65 5.80
N GLU A 304 -15.47 7.76 7.12
CA GLU A 304 -14.43 7.04 7.84
C GLU A 304 -15.05 6.59 9.15
N ARG A 305 -15.14 5.27 9.36
CA ARG A 305 -15.71 4.71 10.57
C ARG A 305 -14.85 3.60 11.11
N ARG A 306 -14.85 3.46 12.43
CA ARG A 306 -14.17 2.38 13.14
C ARG A 306 -15.16 1.69 14.05
N TYR A 307 -15.16 0.37 14.02
CA TYR A 307 -16.11 -0.46 14.77
C TYR A 307 -15.45 -1.72 15.31
N ASN A 308 -16.04 -2.28 16.36
CA ASN A 308 -15.50 -3.44 17.08
C ASN A 308 -16.33 -4.69 16.80
N THR A 309 -15.86 -5.52 15.89
CA THR A 309 -16.48 -6.80 15.53
C THR A 309 -16.53 -7.82 16.66
N CYS A 310 -15.74 -7.66 17.73
CA CYS A 310 -15.79 -8.54 18.90
C CYS A 310 -16.94 -8.20 19.87
N ASN A 311 -17.51 -6.99 19.75
CA ASN A 311 -18.71 -6.59 20.50
C ASN A 311 -20.01 -6.87 19.72
N GLY A 312 -19.90 -7.51 18.55
CA GLY A 312 -21.03 -7.78 17.66
C GLY A 312 -21.28 -6.71 16.61
N ASP A 313 -20.53 -5.59 16.63
CA ASP A 313 -20.68 -4.53 15.64
C ASP A 313 -20.26 -5.04 14.26
N ARG A 314 -21.23 -5.15 13.34
CA ARG A 314 -20.99 -5.48 11.94
C ARG A 314 -21.89 -4.60 11.08
N PRO A 315 -21.46 -3.35 10.84
CA PRO A 315 -22.23 -2.46 10.01
C PRO A 315 -22.36 -3.06 8.60
N THR A 316 -23.54 -2.92 7.99
CA THR A 316 -23.75 -3.41 6.62
C THR A 316 -23.28 -2.40 5.58
N GLU A 317 -23.08 -2.87 4.35
CA GLU A 317 -22.67 -2.03 3.23
C GLU A 317 -23.68 -0.92 2.92
N SER A 318 -24.97 -1.17 3.15
CA SER A 318 -26.03 -0.17 3.09
C SER A 318 -25.85 0.98 4.09
N GLU A 319 -25.24 0.74 5.24
CA GLU A 319 -24.91 1.78 6.23
C GLU A 319 -23.62 2.52 5.87
N LEU A 320 -22.86 2.10 4.84
CA LEU A 320 -21.72 2.89 4.31
C LEU A 320 -22.18 4.07 3.44
N LEU A 321 -23.46 4.09 3.05
CA LEU A 321 -23.99 4.89 1.94
C LEU A 321 -25.21 5.77 2.31
N GLU A 322 -25.64 5.76 3.58
CA GLU A 322 -26.58 6.76 4.14
C GLU A 322 -25.83 7.98 4.72
#